data_AF-A0A925B6T8-F1
#
_entry.id   AF-A0A925B6T8-F1
#
_cell.length_a   1.000
_cell.length_b   1.000
_cell.length_c   1.000
_cell.angle_alpha   90.00
_cell.angle_beta   90.00
_cell.angle_gamma   90.00
#
_symmetry.space_group_name_H-M   'P 1'
#
loop_
_entity.id
_entity.type
_entity.pdbx_description
1 polymer ?
#
loop_
_entity_poly.entity_id
_entity_poly.type
_entity_poly.pdbx_seq_one_letter_code
_entity_poly.pdbx_strand_id
1 'polypeptide(L)'
;LRTGCFLPGPDGIAVALSTAERSRKQAMFDCFVTQAAMLRSFGADTERFRPAPRYDFDAPPLPGQLNYEHWGWDMTGERWRALARGAMRCGH
;
A
#
# COMPACT_ATOMS: atom_id res chain seq x y z
N LEU A 1 10.16 -5.56 1.93
CA LEU A 1 8.91 -4.98 2.45
C LEU A 1 8.05 -6.11 3.01
N ARG A 2 7.47 -5.93 4.21
CA ARG A 2 6.54 -6.91 4.80
C ARG A 2 5.12 -6.58 4.33
N THR A 3 4.43 -7.56 3.77
CA THR A 3 3.02 -7.45 3.35
C THR A 3 2.09 -7.28 4.54
N GLY A 4 0.98 -6.56 4.35
CA GLY A 4 -0.02 -6.34 5.40
C GLY A 4 0.43 -5.46 6.57
N CYS A 5 1.44 -4.61 6.37
CA CYS A 5 1.93 -3.64 7.35
C CYS A 5 2.10 -2.26 6.70
N PHE A 6 1.91 -1.21 7.48
CA PHE A 6 2.19 0.14 7.03
C PHE A 6 3.68 0.48 7.11
N LEU A 7 4.16 1.31 6.19
CA LEU A 7 5.46 1.98 6.28
C LEU A 7 5.54 2.85 7.55
N PRO A 8 6.75 3.15 8.07
CA PRO A 8 6.96 3.64 9.44
C PRO A 8 6.00 4.76 9.85
N GLY A 9 5.47 4.62 11.07
CA GLY A 9 4.32 5.34 11.61
C GLY A 9 3.51 4.40 12.51
N PRO A 10 2.40 4.84 13.13
CA PRO A 10 1.57 3.95 13.93
C PRO A 10 1.05 2.78 13.09
N ASP A 11 1.02 1.58 13.66
CA ASP A 11 0.59 0.32 13.03
C ASP A 11 -0.88 0.32 12.59
N GLY A 12 -1.61 1.38 12.91
CA GLY A 12 -3.04 1.50 12.68
C GLY A 12 -3.86 0.68 13.69
N ILE A 13 -5.13 0.50 13.37
CA ILE A 13 -6.09 -0.32 14.10
C ILE A 13 -6.05 -1.71 13.47
N ALA A 14 -5.75 -2.72 14.27
CA ALA A 14 -5.79 -4.12 13.86
C ALA A 14 -7.12 -4.76 14.28
N VAL A 15 -7.83 -5.34 13.33
CA VAL A 15 -9.07 -6.10 13.56
C VAL A 15 -8.78 -7.57 13.27
N ALA A 16 -8.87 -8.40 14.30
CA ALA A 16 -8.76 -9.85 14.14
C ALA A 16 -10.05 -10.38 13.50
N LEU A 17 -9.91 -11.17 12.44
CA LEU A 17 -11.07 -11.78 11.78
C LEU A 17 -11.54 -13.02 12.56
N SER A 18 -12.84 -13.24 12.61
CA SER A 18 -13.43 -14.51 13.05
C SER A 18 -13.09 -15.63 12.07
N THR A 19 -13.30 -16.89 12.47
CA THR A 19 -13.07 -18.05 11.58
C THR A 19 -13.88 -17.93 10.28
N ALA A 20 -15.15 -17.51 10.35
CA ALA A 20 -16.01 -17.37 9.17
C ALA A 20 -15.51 -16.28 8.22
N GLU A 21 -15.04 -15.15 8.76
CA GLU A 21 -14.48 -14.05 7.97
C GLU A 21 -13.16 -14.44 7.31
N ARG A 22 -12.29 -15.18 8.02
CA ARG A 22 -11.04 -15.73 7.45
C ARG A 22 -11.33 -16.65 6.27
N SER A 23 -12.25 -17.60 6.44
CA SER A 23 -12.65 -18.52 5.37
C SER A 23 -13.22 -17.79 4.16
N ARG A 24 -14.06 -16.77 4.39
CA ARG A 24 -14.62 -15.94 3.33
C ARG A 24 -13.52 -15.16 2.58
N LYS A 25 -12.59 -14.55 3.31
CA LYS A 25 -11.48 -13.81 2.73
C LYS A 25 -10.53 -14.72 1.92
N GLN A 26 -10.25 -15.91 2.43
CA GLN A 26 -9.45 -16.89 1.69
C GLN A 26 -10.14 -17.30 0.39
N ALA A 27 -11.45 -17.58 0.42
CA ALA A 27 -12.21 -17.87 -0.79
C ALA A 27 -12.17 -16.70 -1.80
N MET A 28 -12.18 -15.45 -1.33
CA MET A 28 -11.98 -14.27 -2.19
C MET A 28 -10.59 -14.24 -2.81
N PHE A 29 -9.53 -14.58 -2.08
CA PHE A 29 -8.17 -14.68 -2.62
C PHE A 29 -8.06 -15.79 -3.67
N ASP A 30 -8.68 -16.94 -3.42
CA ASP A 30 -8.63 -18.11 -4.29
C ASP A 30 -9.29 -17.85 -5.66
N CYS A 31 -10.20 -16.88 -5.75
CA CYS A 31 -10.77 -16.44 -7.04
C CYS A 31 -9.74 -15.79 -7.98
N PHE A 32 -8.64 -15.23 -7.47
CA PHE A 32 -7.63 -14.53 -8.27
C PHE A 32 -6.50 -15.47 -8.71
N VAL A 33 -6.86 -16.48 -9.51
CA VAL A 33 -5.97 -17.60 -9.89
C VAL A 33 -4.63 -17.15 -10.48
N THR A 34 -4.61 -16.17 -11.38
CA THR A 34 -3.38 -15.69 -12.03
C THR A 34 -2.43 -14.96 -11.07
N GLN A 35 -2.95 -14.47 -9.95
CA GLN A 35 -2.22 -13.71 -8.94
C GLN A 35 -2.01 -14.51 -7.64
N ALA A 36 -2.40 -15.79 -7.61
CA ALA A 36 -2.32 -16.64 -6.43
C ALA A 36 -0.93 -16.61 -5.77
N ALA A 37 0.14 -16.61 -6.57
CA ALA A 37 1.50 -16.55 -6.06
C ALA A 37 1.84 -15.27 -5.30
N MET A 38 1.32 -14.12 -5.76
CA MET A 38 1.46 -12.84 -5.08
C MET A 38 0.61 -12.83 -3.80
N LEU A 39 -0.63 -13.32 -3.87
CA LEU A 39 -1.57 -13.30 -2.76
C LEU A 39 -1.19 -14.23 -1.60
N ARG A 40 -0.44 -15.31 -1.81
CA ARG A 40 0.10 -16.16 -0.73
C ARG A 40 0.90 -15.41 0.33
N SER A 41 1.46 -14.24 -0.02
CA SER A 41 2.21 -13.40 0.91
C SER A 41 1.31 -12.59 1.86
N PHE A 42 0.00 -12.51 1.60
CA PHE A 42 -0.98 -11.81 2.43
C PHE A 42 -1.69 -12.79 3.35
N GLY A 43 -1.74 -12.47 4.65
CA GLY A 43 -2.50 -13.26 5.63
C GLY A 43 -3.99 -12.98 5.58
N ALA A 44 -4.80 -13.95 6.04
CA ALA A 44 -6.25 -13.81 6.16
C ALA A 44 -6.72 -13.55 7.60
N ASP A 45 -5.83 -13.54 8.60
CA ASP A 45 -6.21 -13.52 10.02
C ASP A 45 -6.54 -12.14 10.59
N THR A 46 -6.01 -11.08 9.99
CA THR A 46 -6.08 -9.72 10.54
C THR A 46 -6.19 -8.70 9.43
N GLU A 47 -7.02 -7.69 9.63
CA GLU A 47 -7.09 -6.49 8.80
C GLU A 47 -6.54 -5.30 9.55
N ARG A 48 -5.69 -4.52 8.88
CA ARG A 48 -5.10 -3.32 9.46
C ARG A 48 -5.62 -2.10 8.73
N PHE A 49 -6.22 -1.20 9.49
CA PHE A 49 -6.74 0.07 9.01
C PHE A 49 -5.91 1.19 9.61
N ARG A 50 -5.63 2.26 8.85
CA ARG A 50 -4.99 3.44 9.41
C ARG A 50 -5.70 4.67 8.86
N PRO A 51 -6.05 5.65 9.70
CA PRO A 51 -6.42 6.97 9.20
C PRO A 51 -5.35 7.48 8.25
N ALA A 52 -5.74 8.14 7.16
CA ALA A 52 -4.77 8.74 6.26
C ALA A 52 -3.93 9.76 7.06
N PRO A 53 -2.60 9.58 7.17
CA PRO A 53 -1.76 10.60 7.79
C PRO A 53 -1.79 11.87 6.93
N ARG A 54 -1.41 13.00 7.53
CA ARG A 54 -1.08 14.20 6.76
C ARG A 54 0.21 13.93 5.99
N TYR A 55 0.08 13.52 4.74
CA TYR A 55 1.22 13.20 3.89
C TYR A 55 1.99 14.47 3.52
N ASP A 56 3.31 14.40 3.65
CA ASP A 56 4.22 15.33 3.00
C ASP A 56 4.57 14.77 1.62
N PHE A 57 3.93 15.32 0.58
CA PHE A 57 4.14 14.91 -0.80
C PHE A 57 5.37 15.57 -1.45
N ASP A 58 6.07 16.44 -0.72
CA ASP A 58 7.35 17.02 -1.15
C ASP A 58 8.55 16.14 -0.78
N ALA A 59 8.34 15.19 0.12
CA ALA A 59 9.32 14.18 0.52
C ALA A 59 9.09 12.82 -0.18
N PRO A 60 10.15 12.01 -0.41
CA PRO A 60 9.97 10.64 -0.87
C PRO A 60 9.26 9.79 0.21
N PRO A 61 8.37 8.86 -0.17
CA PRO A 61 7.61 8.05 0.79
C PRO A 61 8.47 6.99 1.49
N LEU A 62 9.62 6.65 0.92
CA LEU A 62 10.63 5.75 1.46
C LEU A 62 12.01 6.11 0.89
N PRO A 63 13.11 5.85 1.62
CA PRO A 63 14.45 6.00 1.09
C PRO A 63 14.71 4.95 0.00
N GLY A 64 15.48 5.32 -1.02
CA GLY A 64 15.83 4.44 -2.13
C GLY A 64 14.91 4.57 -3.34
N GLN A 65 15.02 3.60 -4.25
CA GLN A 65 14.33 3.61 -5.53
C GLN A 65 12.88 3.11 -5.35
N LEU A 66 11.93 3.79 -6.00
CA LEU A 66 10.53 3.40 -6.01
C LEU A 66 10.28 2.27 -7.01
N ASN A 67 9.18 1.52 -6.82
CA ASN A 67 8.80 0.45 -7.74
C ASN A 67 8.66 0.92 -9.20
N TYR A 68 8.15 2.14 -9.41
CA TYR A 68 8.03 2.71 -10.77
C TYR A 68 9.39 2.73 -11.49
N GLU A 69 10.43 3.14 -10.76
CA GLU A 69 11.79 3.26 -11.28
C GLU A 69 12.43 1.88 -11.42
N HIS A 70 12.20 0.96 -10.46
CA HIS A 70 12.64 -0.43 -10.57
C HIS A 70 12.04 -1.17 -11.77
N TRP A 71 10.81 -0.85 -12.13
CA TRP A 71 10.11 -1.45 -13.27
C TRP A 71 10.36 -0.73 -14.60
N GLY A 72 11.19 0.34 -14.60
CA GLY A 72 11.50 1.10 -15.80
C GLY A 72 10.28 1.80 -16.41
N TRP A 73 9.27 2.11 -15.59
CA TRP A 73 8.10 2.87 -16.04
C TRP A 73 8.49 4.34 -16.27
N ASP A 74 7.72 5.06 -17.09
CA ASP A 74 7.92 6.49 -17.38
C ASP A 74 7.62 7.42 -16.18
N MET A 75 7.63 6.90 -14.95
CA MET A 75 7.41 7.69 -13.73
C MET A 75 8.56 7.50 -12.76
N THR A 76 9.11 8.62 -12.28
CA THR A 76 10.13 8.65 -11.22
C THR A 76 9.56 9.26 -9.95
N GLY A 77 10.19 8.99 -8.80
CA GLY A 77 9.82 9.64 -7.55
C GLY A 77 9.97 11.16 -7.65
N GLU A 78 10.99 11.64 -8.35
CA GLU A 78 11.20 13.07 -8.60
C GLU A 78 10.07 13.68 -9.44
N ARG A 79 9.74 13.07 -10.59
CA ARG A 79 8.65 13.53 -11.48
C ARG A 79 7.33 13.58 -10.73
N TRP A 80 7.04 12.53 -9.96
CA TRP A 80 5.81 12.45 -9.16
C TRP A 80 5.72 13.63 -8.16
N ARG A 81 6.78 13.89 -7.40
CA ARG A 81 6.80 15.01 -6.42
C ARG A 81 6.70 16.38 -7.08
N ALA A 82 7.29 16.56 -8.28
CA ALA A 82 7.15 17.80 -9.04
C ALA A 82 5.68 18.07 -9.45
N LEU A 83 4.97 17.02 -9.88
CA LEU A 83 3.54 17.09 -10.21
C LEU A 83 2.69 17.36 -8.96
N ALA A 84 2.97 16.68 -7.84
CA ALA A 84 2.27 16.89 -6.57
C ALA A 84 2.40 18.34 -6.10
N ARG A 85 3.62 18.90 -6.15
CA ARG A 85 3.89 20.34 -5.90
C ARG A 85 3.04 21.26 -6.77
N GLY A 86 2.91 20.94 -8.05
CA GLY A 86 2.07 21.69 -8.99
C GLY A 86 0.60 21.68 -8.57
N ALA A 87 0.06 20.50 -8.28
CA ALA A 87 -1.34 20.33 -7.88
C ALA A 87 -1.67 21.06 -6.56
N MET A 88 -0.79 21.01 -5.57
CA MET A 88 -0.98 21.68 -4.28
C MET A 88 -1.03 23.21 -4.39
N ARG A 89 -0.37 23.79 -5.40
CA ARG A 89 -0.41 25.24 -5.64
C ARG A 89 -1.66 25.71 -6.37
N CYS A 90 -2.28 24.85 -7.19
CA CYS A 90 -3.46 25.19 -7.99
C CYS A 90 -4.79 24.95 -7.27
N GLY A 91 -4.77 24.36 -6.07
CA GLY A 91 -5.97 23.96 -5.31
C GLY A 91 -6.49 25.00 -4.30
N HIS A 92 -6.30 26.31 -4.54
CA HIS A 92 -6.98 27.37 -3.78
C HIS A 92 -8.25 27.82 -4.50
#